data_AF-A0A370I327-F1
#
_entry.id   AF-A0A370I327-F1
#
_cell.length_a   1.000
_cell.length_b   1.000
_cell.length_c   1.000
_cell.angle_alpha   90.00
_cell.angle_beta   90.00
_cell.angle_gamma   90.00
#
_symmetry.space_group_name_H-M   'P 1'
#
loop_
_entity.id
_entity.type
_entity.pdbx_description
1 polymer ?
#
loop_
_entity_poly.entity_id
_entity_poly.type
_entity_poly.pdbx_seq_one_letter_code
_entity_poly.pdbx_strand_id
1 'polypeptide(L)'
;MSDSGGSPELVVVPDDVQAVGQYVYNIADTMKQALDSAAREVDSLLTSGWTGDAADEFGTGWSETHDGGSQLMQALTSLAEKLGVTAANYRKTDSDSAESVGTLDMS
;
A
#
# COMPACT_ATOMS: atom_id res chain seq x y z
N MET A 1 -9.68 1.53 -46.04
CA MET A 1 -9.41 0.22 -45.40
C MET A 1 -7.93 0.01 -45.60
N SER A 2 -7.06 0.06 -44.58
CA SER A 2 -7.05 -0.53 -43.24
C SER A 2 -5.84 0.12 -42.53
N ASP A 3 -5.61 0.16 -41.22
CA ASP A 3 -6.28 -0.20 -39.98
C ASP A 3 -5.52 0.65 -38.94
N SER A 4 -6.22 1.46 -38.16
CA SER A 4 -5.60 2.26 -37.08
C SER A 4 -5.32 1.32 -35.91
N GLY A 5 -4.25 0.52 -36.05
CA GLY A 5 -3.74 -0.38 -35.02
C GLY A 5 -3.00 0.35 -33.90
N GLY A 6 -3.58 1.44 -33.39
CA GLY A 6 -3.17 2.01 -32.12
C GLY A 6 -3.68 1.08 -31.02
N SER A 7 -2.82 0.19 -30.52
CA SER A 7 -3.03 -0.44 -29.22
C SER A 7 -3.49 0.66 -28.25
N PRO A 8 -4.53 0.45 -27.43
CA PRO A 8 -4.96 1.46 -26.48
C PRO A 8 -3.74 1.82 -25.65
N GLU A 9 -3.20 3.01 -25.89
CA GLU A 9 -2.08 3.55 -25.14
C GLU A 9 -2.61 3.62 -23.71
N LEU A 10 -2.12 2.74 -22.86
CA LEU A 10 -2.54 2.66 -21.49
C LEU A 10 -1.94 3.89 -20.81
N VAL A 11 -2.66 5.02 -20.90
CA VAL A 11 -2.25 6.29 -20.30
C VAL A 11 -2.36 6.12 -18.80
N VAL A 12 -1.25 5.73 -18.18
CA VAL A 12 -1.10 5.76 -16.73
C VAL A 12 -0.89 7.22 -16.36
N VAL A 13 -1.86 7.82 -15.68
CA VAL A 13 -1.71 9.16 -15.12
C VAL A 13 -0.88 9.04 -13.84
N PRO A 14 0.35 9.57 -13.78
CA PRO A 14 1.23 9.39 -12.62
C PRO A 14 0.61 9.89 -11.31
N ASP A 15 -0.23 10.92 -11.41
CA ASP A 15 -0.92 11.50 -10.26
C ASP A 15 -1.99 10.54 -9.69
N ASP A 16 -2.68 9.77 -10.54
CA ASP A 16 -3.63 8.75 -10.09
C ASP A 16 -2.91 7.60 -9.37
N VAL A 17 -1.77 7.15 -9.90
CA VAL A 17 -0.94 6.10 -9.26
C VAL A 17 -0.43 6.57 -7.90
N GLN A 18 0.00 7.82 -7.80
CA GLN A 18 0.42 8.43 -6.55
C GLN A 18 -0.75 8.54 -5.55
N ALA A 19 -1.93 8.95 -6.02
CA ALA A 19 -3.13 9.04 -5.19
C ALA A 19 -3.55 7.67 -4.61
N VAL A 20 -3.51 6.62 -5.44
CA VAL A 20 -3.75 5.24 -4.98
C VAL A 20 -2.71 4.81 -3.95
N GLY A 21 -1.42 5.09 -4.20
CA GLY A 21 -0.36 4.81 -3.22
C GLY A 21 -0.63 5.48 -1.87
N GLN A 22 -0.97 6.77 -1.86
CA GLN A 22 -1.30 7.50 -0.63
C GLN A 22 -2.54 6.94 0.07
N TYR A 23 -3.57 6.57 -0.69
CA TYR A 23 -4.79 5.98 -0.14
C TYR A 23 -4.51 4.65 0.57
N VAL A 24 -3.75 3.77 -0.08
CA VAL A 24 -3.34 2.47 0.49
C VAL A 24 -2.50 2.67 1.76
N TYR A 25 -1.57 3.62 1.75
CA TYR A 25 -0.78 3.95 2.93
C TYR A 25 -1.66 4.37 4.12
N ASN A 26 -2.62 5.27 3.88
CA ASN A 26 -3.49 5.78 4.94
C ASN A 26 -4.36 4.67 5.56
N ILE A 27 -4.84 3.72 4.74
CA ILE A 27 -5.55 2.53 5.25
C ILE A 27 -4.62 1.68 6.11
N ALA A 28 -3.41 1.38 5.61
CA ALA A 28 -2.46 0.55 6.32
C ALA A 28 -2.09 1.14 7.69
N ASP A 29 -1.86 2.46 7.73
CA ASP A 29 -1.53 3.17 8.96
C ASP A 29 -2.71 3.20 9.95
N THR A 30 -3.93 3.49 9.47
CA THR A 30 -5.14 3.49 10.31
C THR A 30 -5.39 2.12 10.93
N MET A 31 -5.27 1.05 10.12
CA MET A 31 -5.49 -0.32 10.57
C MET A 31 -4.40 -0.80 11.51
N LYS A 32 -3.14 -0.39 11.31
CA LYS A 32 -2.05 -0.64 12.26
C LYS A 32 -2.34 -0.02 13.62
N GLN A 33 -2.77 1.24 13.66
CA GLN A 33 -3.11 1.92 14.92
C GLN A 33 -4.28 1.22 15.63
N ALA A 34 -5.30 0.77 14.88
CA ALA A 34 -6.41 0.02 15.44
C ALA A 34 -5.96 -1.33 16.02
N LEU A 35 -5.09 -2.04 15.31
CA LEU A 35 -4.53 -3.32 15.76
C LEU A 35 -3.69 -3.16 17.03
N ASP A 36 -2.86 -2.11 17.11
CA ASP A 36 -2.08 -1.77 18.30
C ASP A 36 -2.97 -1.42 19.50
N SER A 37 -4.13 -0.78 19.26
CA SER A 37 -5.11 -0.51 20.32
C SER A 37 -5.73 -1.80 20.84
N ALA A 38 -6.18 -2.67 19.92
CA ALA A 38 -6.76 -3.95 20.27
C ALA A 38 -5.76 -4.85 21.01
N ALA A 39 -4.47 -4.83 20.64
CA ALA A 39 -3.42 -5.55 21.34
C ALA A 39 -3.34 -5.16 22.83
N ARG A 40 -3.40 -3.86 23.14
CA ARG A 40 -3.39 -3.38 24.54
C ARG A 40 -4.63 -3.84 25.31
N GLU A 41 -5.80 -3.83 24.67
CA GLU A 41 -7.04 -4.28 25.28
C GLU A 41 -7.01 -5.79 25.57
N VAL A 42 -6.50 -6.59 24.63
CA VAL A 42 -6.36 -8.04 24.81
C VAL A 42 -5.31 -8.37 25.87
N ASP A 43 -4.16 -7.70 25.87
CA ASP A 43 -3.15 -7.86 26.92
C ASP A 43 -3.75 -7.55 28.30
N SER A 44 -4.50 -6.45 28.43
CA SER A 44 -5.20 -6.12 29.66
C SER A 44 -6.20 -7.21 30.06
N LEU A 45 -6.96 -7.75 29.12
CA LEU A 45 -7.97 -8.78 29.39
C LEU A 45 -7.31 -10.08 29.90
N LEU A 46 -6.27 -10.55 29.22
CA LEU A 46 -5.58 -11.80 29.54
C LEU A 46 -4.74 -11.71 30.82
N THR A 47 -4.28 -10.51 31.19
CA THR A 47 -3.49 -10.30 32.41
C THR A 47 -4.32 -9.90 33.64
N SER A 48 -5.54 -9.37 33.46
CA SER A 48 -6.39 -8.86 34.55
C SER A 48 -7.23 -9.91 35.27
N GLY A 49 -7.19 -11.18 34.83
CA GLY A 49 -7.79 -12.30 35.56
C GLY A 49 -8.72 -13.20 34.74
N TRP A 50 -8.86 -12.99 33.43
CA TRP A 50 -9.47 -14.00 32.57
C TRP A 50 -8.47 -15.13 32.33
N THR A 51 -8.77 -16.32 32.84
CA THR A 51 -7.86 -17.48 32.83
C THR A 51 -8.60 -18.78 32.52
N GLY A 52 -7.85 -19.81 32.13
CA GLY A 52 -8.36 -21.16 31.82
C GLY A 52 -8.37 -21.42 30.32
N ASP A 53 -8.75 -22.64 29.92
CA ASP A 53 -8.59 -23.15 28.55
C ASP A 53 -9.15 -22.21 27.46
N ALA A 54 -10.29 -21.57 27.72
CA ALA A 54 -10.89 -20.62 26.77
C ALA A 54 -10.07 -19.33 26.60
N ALA A 55 -9.41 -18.86 27.67
CA ALA A 55 -8.51 -17.70 27.59
C ALA A 55 -7.23 -18.05 26.81
N ASP A 56 -6.71 -19.27 27.00
CA ASP A 56 -5.53 -19.77 26.28
C ASP A 56 -5.80 -19.95 24.77
N GLU A 57 -6.96 -20.54 24.43
CA GLU A 57 -7.38 -20.71 23.02
C GLU A 57 -7.62 -19.34 22.36
N PHE A 58 -8.28 -18.41 23.06
CA PHE A 58 -8.44 -17.04 22.58
C PHE A 58 -7.08 -16.34 22.38
N GLY A 59 -6.17 -16.42 23.34
CA GLY A 59 -4.85 -15.81 23.26
C GLY A 59 -4.03 -16.33 22.07
N THR A 60 -4.12 -17.63 21.80
CA THR A 60 -3.50 -18.25 20.63
C THR A 60 -4.09 -17.69 19.33
N GLY A 61 -5.41 -17.71 19.17
CA GLY A 61 -6.07 -17.18 17.98
C GLY A 61 -5.86 -15.67 17.80
N TRP A 62 -5.78 -14.92 18.90
CA TRP A 62 -5.44 -13.50 18.89
C TRP A 62 -4.02 -13.28 18.38
N SER A 63 -3.02 -14.04 18.85
CA SER A 63 -1.64 -13.94 18.38
C SER A 63 -1.54 -14.15 16.88
N GLU A 64 -2.20 -15.19 16.35
CA GLU A 64 -2.23 -15.46 14.92
C GLU A 64 -2.88 -14.31 14.13
N THR A 65 -3.99 -13.77 14.65
CA THR A 65 -4.70 -12.63 14.04
C THR A 65 -3.83 -11.38 14.03
N HIS A 66 -3.17 -11.08 15.15
CA HIS A 66 -2.29 -9.92 15.31
C HIS A 66 -1.08 -10.01 14.38
N ASP A 67 -0.45 -11.17 14.29
CA ASP A 67 0.71 -11.38 13.43
C ASP A 67 0.32 -11.28 11.94
N GLY A 68 -0.78 -11.92 11.54
CA GLY A 68 -1.29 -11.84 10.18
C GLY A 68 -1.72 -10.42 9.79
N GLY A 69 -2.41 -9.72 10.69
CA GLY A 69 -2.79 -8.31 10.51
C GLY A 69 -1.57 -7.40 10.35
N SER A 70 -0.55 -7.59 11.21
CA SER A 70 0.71 -6.85 11.14
C SER A 70 1.44 -7.07 9.82
N GLN A 71 1.50 -8.31 9.34
CA GLN A 71 2.11 -8.65 8.04
C GLN A 71 1.35 -8.02 6.87
N LEU A 72 0.01 -8.05 6.91
CA LEU A 72 -0.82 -7.42 5.88
C LEU A 72 -0.57 -5.91 5.81
N MET A 73 -0.51 -5.22 6.95
CA MET A 73 -0.26 -3.77 6.97
C MET A 73 1.13 -3.43 6.44
N GLN A 74 2.15 -4.23 6.77
CA GLN A 74 3.50 -4.07 6.21
C GLN A 74 3.51 -4.26 4.69
N ALA A 75 2.76 -5.25 4.17
CA ALA A 75 2.64 -5.48 2.74
C ALA A 75 1.92 -4.33 2.02
N LEU A 76 0.86 -3.78 2.62
CA LEU A 76 0.15 -2.61 2.07
C LEU A 76 1.03 -1.35 2.08
N THR A 77 1.77 -1.10 3.15
CA THR A 77 2.75 0.01 3.19
C THR A 77 3.81 -0.16 2.11
N SER A 78 4.36 -1.37 1.94
CA SER A 78 5.34 -1.65 0.89
C SER A 78 4.76 -1.46 -0.52
N LEU A 79 3.47 -1.79 -0.71
CA LEU A 79 2.78 -1.56 -1.97
C LEU A 79 2.61 -0.06 -2.24
N ALA A 80 2.19 0.71 -1.25
CA ALA A 80 2.05 2.16 -1.34
C ALA A 80 3.36 2.85 -1.72
N GLU A 81 4.47 2.45 -1.09
CA GLU A 81 5.82 2.96 -1.40
C GLU A 81 6.20 2.68 -2.87
N LYS A 82 5.97 1.46 -3.35
CA LYS A 82 6.25 1.07 -4.74
C LYS A 82 5.43 1.89 -5.72
N LEU A 83 4.14 2.12 -5.46
CA LEU A 83 3.28 2.96 -6.30
C LEU A 83 3.80 4.40 -6.37
N GLY A 84 4.26 4.95 -5.23
CA GLY A 84 4.92 6.27 -5.21
C GLY A 84 6.20 6.33 -6.04
N VAL A 85 7.05 5.31 -5.96
CA VAL A 85 8.27 5.19 -6.79
C VAL A 85 7.93 5.09 -8.28
N THR A 86 6.91 4.30 -8.65
CA THR A 86 6.46 4.17 -10.03
C THR A 86 5.98 5.51 -10.59
N ALA A 87 5.18 6.27 -9.84
CA ALA A 87 4.73 7.60 -10.26
C ALA A 87 5.90 8.57 -10.48
N ALA A 88 6.90 8.56 -9.59
CA ALA A 88 8.08 9.40 -9.71
C ALA A 88 8.95 9.04 -10.94
N ASN A 89 9.15 7.74 -11.20
CA ASN A 89 9.92 7.28 -12.36
C ASN A 89 9.23 7.64 -13.68
N TYR A 90 7.90 7.52 -13.76
CA TYR A 90 7.16 7.87 -14.97
C TYR A 90 7.30 9.36 -15.30
N ARG A 91 7.13 10.25 -14.30
CA ARG A 91 7.33 11.70 -14.49
C ARG A 91 8.73 12.05 -14.97
N LYS A 92 9.75 11.35 -14.48
CA LYS A 92 11.13 11.53 -14.94
C LYS A 92 11.29 11.15 -16.42
N THR A 93 10.84 9.96 -16.79
CA THR A 93 10.92 9.50 -18.19
C THR A 93 10.14 10.39 -19.15
N ASP A 94 8.98 10.89 -18.74
CA ASP A 94 8.18 11.84 -19.53
C ASP A 94 8.94 13.16 -19.75
N SER A 95 9.51 13.75 -18.68
CA SER A 95 10.33 14.96 -18.76
C SER A 95 11.55 14.78 -19.67
N ASP A 96 12.31 13.70 -19.48
CA ASP A 96 13.51 13.39 -20.30
C ASP A 96 13.13 13.22 -21.79
N SER A 97 11.96 12.64 -22.07
CA SER A 97 11.45 12.46 -23.44
C SER A 97 11.01 13.78 -24.07
N ALA A 98 10.32 14.64 -23.31
CA ALA A 98 9.90 15.97 -23.77
C ALA A 98 11.11 16.86 -24.10
N GLU A 99 12.17 16.82 -23.30
CA GLU A 99 13.42 17.53 -23.56
C GLU A 99 14.12 17.04 -24.84
N SER A 100 14.18 15.72 -25.04
CA SER A 100 14.75 15.10 -26.24
C SER A 100 13.99 15.50 -27.52
N VAL A 101 12.66 15.40 -27.49
CA VAL A 101 11.80 15.79 -28.62
C VAL A 101 11.91 17.30 -28.91
N GLY A 102 11.90 18.15 -27.88
CA GLY A 102 12.08 19.58 -28.04
C GLY A 102 13.45 19.96 -28.64
N THR A 103 14.49 19.18 -28.36
CA THR A 103 15.83 19.37 -28.94
C THR A 103 15.87 18.98 -30.42
N LEU A 104 15.16 17.93 -30.83
CA LEU A 104 15.06 17.48 -32.22
C LEU A 104 14.24 18.43 -33.11
N ASP A 105 13.24 19.12 -32.55
CA ASP A 105 12.42 20.11 -33.29
C ASP A 105 13.16 21.46 -33.46
N MET A 106 14.27 21.66 -32.75
CA MET A 106 15.13 22.85 -32.85
C MET A 106 16.42 22.64 -33.68
N SER A 107 16.61 21.48 -34.31
CA SER A 107 17.75 21.16 -35.20
C SER A 107 17.34 21.04 -36.67
#